data_AF-A0A7C8YWY6-F1
#
_entry.id   AF-A0A7C8YWY6-F1
#
_cell.length_a   1.000
_cell.length_b   1.000
_cell.length_c   1.000
_cell.angle_alpha   90.00
_cell.angle_beta   90.00
_cell.angle_gamma   90.00
#
_symmetry.space_group_name_H-M   'P 1'
#
loop_
_entity.id
_entity.type
_entity.pdbx_description
1 polymer ?
#
loop_
_entity_poly.entity_id
_entity_poly.type
_entity_poly.pdbx_seq_one_letter_code
_entity_poly.pdbx_strand_id
1 'polypeptide(L)'
;ACHSSRRPPSSHGRRDEFRENQAEKVEEALHMGEIQTGRGLNQELGLQRPVDTRWGSHFETFANIIIMFDPILDMLDAVGDYANHPDDRVKAKSVLDGMQKFEFVFLLHLMKLILGITNALSQAL
;
A
#
# COMPACT_ATOMS: atom_id res chain seq x y z
N ALA A 1 8.43 35.52 25.96
CA ALA A 1 7.83 34.39 25.22
C ALA A 1 8.84 33.85 24.23
N CYS A 2 9.51 32.74 24.55
CA CYS A 2 10.45 32.09 23.63
C CYS A 2 9.66 31.30 22.59
N HIS A 3 9.70 31.73 21.32
CA HIS A 3 9.29 30.89 20.21
C HIS A 3 10.39 29.84 19.99
N SER A 4 10.16 28.64 20.50
CA SER A 4 10.99 27.46 20.20
C SER A 4 10.78 27.08 18.74
N SER A 5 11.59 27.65 17.85
CA SER A 5 11.70 27.19 16.47
C SER A 5 12.34 25.80 16.51
N ARG A 6 11.51 24.74 16.46
CA ARG A 6 12.00 23.36 16.33
C ARG A 6 12.86 23.31 15.05
N ARG A 7 14.14 22.95 15.19
CA ARG A 7 14.98 22.70 14.02
C ARG A 7 14.38 21.53 13.24
N PRO A 8 14.34 21.60 11.89
CA PRO A 8 13.88 20.48 11.09
C PRO A 8 14.74 19.23 11.40
N PRO A 9 14.13 18.04 11.53
CA PRO A 9 14.86 16.85 11.91
C PRO A 9 15.94 16.53 10.87
N SER A 10 17.07 15.98 11.32
CA SER A 10 18.11 15.46 10.43
C SER A 10 17.53 14.31 9.57
N SER A 11 18.18 13.95 8.46
CA SER A 11 17.72 12.86 7.59
C SER A 11 17.45 11.54 8.33
N HIS A 12 18.19 11.28 9.41
CA HIS A 12 17.96 10.14 10.30
C HIS A 12 16.73 10.36 11.19
N GLY A 13 16.59 11.53 11.81
CA GLY A 13 15.42 11.86 12.63
C GLY A 13 14.10 11.85 11.85
N ARG A 14 14.11 12.30 10.58
CA ARG A 14 12.91 12.23 9.72
C ARG A 14 12.54 10.80 9.33
N ARG A 15 13.54 9.92 9.15
CA ARG A 15 13.31 8.49 8.87
C ARG A 15 12.70 7.80 10.09
N ASP A 16 13.19 8.12 11.28
CA ASP A 16 12.68 7.56 12.53
C ASP A 16 11.24 8.04 12.78
N GLU A 17 10.95 9.33 12.55
CA GLU A 17 9.60 9.88 12.61
C GLU A 17 8.64 9.23 11.60
N PHE A 18 9.10 8.95 10.37
CA PHE A 18 8.30 8.19 9.40
C PHE A 18 8.00 6.77 9.90
N ARG A 19 8.98 6.07 10.49
CA ARG A 19 8.78 4.71 11.03
C ARG A 19 7.84 4.71 12.23
N GLU A 20 7.91 5.73 13.07
CA GLU A 20 7.04 5.91 14.22
C GLU A 20 5.60 6.19 13.78
N ASN A 21 5.40 7.10 12.82
CA ASN A 21 4.08 7.35 12.22
C ASN A 21 3.48 6.11 11.53
N GLN A 22 4.31 5.30 10.87
CA GLN A 22 3.85 4.04 10.28
C GLN A 22 3.47 3.01 11.35
N ALA A 23 4.20 2.95 12.46
CA ALA A 23 3.85 2.09 13.59
C ALA A 23 2.52 2.51 14.23
N GLU A 24 2.30 3.82 14.38
CA GLU A 24 1.05 4.39 14.90
C GLU A 24 -0.13 4.11 13.98
N LYS A 25 0.01 4.30 12.66
CA LYS A 25 -1.03 3.93 11.68
C LYS A 25 -1.38 2.44 11.71
N VAL A 26 -0.38 1.57 11.87
CA VAL A 26 -0.61 0.13 12.03
C VAL A 26 -1.33 -0.16 13.34
N GLU A 27 -0.97 0.49 14.44
CA GLU A 27 -1.66 0.36 15.72
C GLU A 27 -3.12 0.83 15.67
N GLU A 28 -3.39 1.96 15.02
CA GLU A 28 -4.75 2.46 14.79
C GLU A 28 -5.58 1.49 13.93
N ALA A 29 -5.02 0.98 12.84
CA ALA A 29 -5.71 0.02 11.97
C ALA A 29 -5.92 -1.35 12.65
N LEU A 30 -5.04 -1.75 13.58
CA LEU A 30 -5.26 -2.89 14.48
C LEU A 30 -6.39 -2.61 15.47
N HIS A 31 -6.45 -1.40 16.02
CA HIS A 31 -7.48 -1.01 16.98
C HIS A 31 -8.88 -0.91 16.34
N MET A 32 -8.95 -0.45 15.08
CA MET A 32 -10.19 -0.41 14.29
C MET A 32 -10.60 -1.78 13.74
N GLY A 33 -9.77 -2.82 13.91
CA GLY A 33 -10.04 -4.17 13.41
C GLY A 33 -9.92 -4.30 11.89
N GLU A 34 -9.34 -3.30 11.22
CA GLU A 34 -9.04 -3.30 9.78
C GLU A 34 -7.86 -4.22 9.45
N ILE A 35 -6.96 -4.42 10.41
CA ILE A 35 -5.87 -5.39 10.35
C ILE A 35 -6.09 -6.41 11.48
N GLN A 36 -6.13 -7.71 11.14
CA GLN A 36 -6.15 -8.78 12.14
C GLN A 36 -4.73 -9.33 12.33
N THR A 37 -4.17 -9.23 13.55
CA THR A 37 -2.85 -9.81 13.85
C THR A 37 -2.92 -11.33 13.93
N GLY A 38 -2.54 -12.00 12.84
CA GLY A 38 -2.30 -13.44 12.82
C GLY A 38 -1.07 -13.78 11.98
N ARG A 39 -0.15 -14.60 12.51
CA ARG A 39 1.02 -15.13 11.76
C ARG A 39 0.63 -15.86 10.46
N GLY A 40 -0.64 -16.23 10.29
CA GLY A 40 -1.20 -16.85 9.08
C GLY A 40 -1.72 -15.87 8.02
N LEU A 41 -2.12 -14.64 8.37
CA LEU A 41 -2.69 -13.69 7.40
C LEU A 41 -1.63 -13.14 6.42
N ASN A 42 -0.38 -12.97 6.89
CA ASN A 42 0.74 -12.68 5.98
C ASN A 42 1.10 -13.85 5.05
N GLN A 43 0.57 -15.06 5.31
CA GLN A 43 0.62 -16.21 4.40
C GLN A 43 -0.65 -16.31 3.53
N GLU A 44 -1.81 -15.86 4.00
CA GLU A 44 -3.06 -15.73 3.22
C GLU A 44 -3.00 -14.58 2.20
N LEU A 45 -2.32 -13.47 2.53
CA LEU A 45 -2.01 -12.36 1.62
C LEU A 45 -0.84 -12.69 0.67
N GLY A 46 -0.08 -13.75 0.98
CA GLY A 46 0.89 -14.33 0.05
C GLY A 46 0.17 -15.09 -1.06
N LEU A 47 0.73 -15.08 -2.27
CA LEU A 47 0.19 -15.78 -3.45
C LEU A 47 -0.34 -17.17 -3.07
N GLN A 48 -1.67 -17.31 -2.96
CA GLN A 48 -2.30 -18.57 -2.60
C GLN A 48 -1.98 -19.68 -3.62
N ARG A 49 -1.96 -20.93 -3.15
CA ARG A 49 -1.53 -22.11 -3.91
C ARG A 49 -2.31 -22.27 -5.24
N PRO A 50 -1.71 -22.87 -6.29
CA PRO A 50 -2.25 -22.89 -7.66
C PRO A 50 -3.51 -23.74 -7.92
N VAL A 51 -4.29 -24.07 -6.89
CA VAL A 51 -5.39 -25.03 -6.97
C VAL A 51 -6.77 -24.42 -6.70
N ASP A 52 -6.86 -23.15 -6.31
CA ASP A 52 -8.09 -22.38 -6.52
C ASP A 52 -8.00 -21.71 -7.88
N THR A 53 -9.08 -21.76 -8.66
CA THR A 53 -9.11 -21.39 -10.08
C THR A 53 -8.22 -20.19 -10.38
N ARG A 54 -7.50 -20.22 -11.50
CA ARG A 54 -6.54 -19.18 -11.88
C ARG A 54 -7.11 -17.75 -11.72
N TRP A 55 -8.42 -17.57 -11.85
CA TRP A 55 -9.15 -16.32 -11.63
C TRP A 55 -9.29 -15.89 -10.17
N GLY A 56 -9.51 -16.81 -9.23
CA GLY A 56 -9.60 -16.51 -7.80
C GLY A 56 -8.30 -15.93 -7.26
N SER A 57 -7.16 -16.55 -7.57
CA SER A 57 -5.84 -16.03 -7.14
C SER A 57 -5.51 -14.67 -7.77
N HIS A 58 -5.92 -14.42 -9.01
CA HIS A 58 -5.79 -13.10 -9.64
C HIS A 58 -6.67 -12.03 -8.96
N PHE A 59 -7.91 -12.38 -8.61
CA PHE A 59 -8.81 -11.48 -7.89
C PHE A 59 -8.25 -11.13 -6.50
N GLU A 60 -7.82 -12.13 -5.72
CA GLU A 60 -7.24 -11.91 -4.40
C GLU A 60 -5.97 -11.05 -4.45
N THR A 61 -5.09 -11.30 -5.43
CA THR A 61 -3.89 -10.47 -5.63
C THR A 61 -4.27 -9.01 -5.91
N PHE A 62 -5.27 -8.77 -6.75
CA PHE A 62 -5.75 -7.42 -7.04
C PHE A 62 -6.42 -6.76 -5.83
N ALA A 63 -7.22 -7.51 -5.08
CA ALA A 63 -7.83 -7.02 -3.85
C ALA A 63 -6.76 -6.59 -2.84
N ASN A 64 -5.69 -7.36 -2.70
CA ASN A 64 -4.57 -7.04 -1.80
C ASN A 64 -3.83 -5.77 -2.25
N ILE A 65 -3.65 -5.55 -3.55
CA ILE A 65 -3.05 -4.29 -4.06
C ILE A 65 -3.91 -3.07 -3.68
N ILE A 66 -5.24 -3.21 -3.71
CA ILE A 66 -6.15 -2.13 -3.34
C ILE A 66 -6.08 -1.83 -1.85
N ILE A 67 -6.00 -2.86 -1.00
CA ILE A 67 -5.80 -2.70 0.46
C ILE A 67 -4.45 -2.02 0.74
N MET A 68 -3.41 -2.40 0.01
CA MET A 68 -2.07 -1.83 0.17
C MET A 68 -1.87 -0.50 -0.57
N PHE A 69 -2.91 0.08 -1.19
CA PHE A 69 -2.74 1.25 -2.03
C PHE A 69 -2.14 2.42 -1.27
N ASP A 70 -2.72 2.81 -0.13
CA ASP A 70 -2.20 3.91 0.70
C ASP A 70 -0.79 3.61 1.27
N PRO A 71 -0.49 2.41 1.82
CA PRO A 71 0.87 2.04 2.20
C PRO A 71 1.90 2.14 1.05
N ILE A 72 1.51 1.79 -0.18
CA ILE A 72 2.39 1.90 -1.35
C ILE A 72 2.64 3.38 -1.68
N LEU A 73 1.62 4.24 -1.60
CA LEU A 73 1.80 5.68 -1.81
C LEU A 73 2.74 6.28 -0.76
N ASP A 74 2.53 5.98 0.53
CA ASP A 74 3.39 6.42 1.63
C ASP A 74 4.84 5.96 1.44
N MET A 75 5.03 4.71 1.02
CA MET A 75 6.35 4.16 0.72
C MET A 75 7.02 4.90 -0.45
N LEU A 76 6.29 5.15 -1.54
CA LEU A 76 6.82 5.83 -2.71
C LEU A 76 7.19 7.29 -2.40
N ASP A 77 6.40 7.98 -1.59
CA ASP A 77 6.70 9.33 -1.12
C ASP A 77 8.00 9.35 -0.29
N ALA A 78 8.13 8.41 0.65
CA ALA A 78 9.35 8.26 1.43
C ALA A 78 10.58 7.95 0.55
N VAL A 79 10.45 7.07 -0.44
CA VAL A 79 11.56 6.80 -1.39
C VAL A 79 11.90 8.07 -2.19
N GLY A 80 10.89 8.82 -2.64
CA GLY A 80 11.07 10.09 -3.33
C GLY A 80 11.87 11.13 -2.52
N ASP A 81 11.66 11.14 -1.21
CA ASP A 81 12.27 12.11 -0.30
C ASP A 81 13.63 11.67 0.25
N TYR A 82 13.85 10.37 0.43
CA TYR A 82 14.98 9.85 1.21
C TYR A 82 15.92 8.91 0.45
N ALA A 83 15.63 8.51 -0.79
CA ALA A 83 16.52 7.59 -1.50
C ALA A 83 17.91 8.21 -1.76
N ASN A 84 18.94 7.38 -1.61
CA ASN A 84 20.34 7.81 -1.76
C ASN A 84 20.68 8.14 -3.21
N HIS A 85 20.06 7.43 -4.17
CA HIS A 85 20.30 7.64 -5.59
C HIS A 85 19.27 8.63 -6.16
N PRO A 86 19.71 9.72 -6.83
CA PRO A 86 18.80 10.72 -7.41
C PRO A 86 17.77 10.10 -8.37
N ASP A 87 18.18 9.16 -9.21
CA ASP A 87 17.27 8.52 -10.17
C ASP A 87 16.14 7.75 -9.48
N ASP A 88 16.41 7.11 -8.34
CA ASP A 88 15.37 6.36 -7.61
C ASP A 88 14.33 7.31 -7.02
N ARG A 89 14.76 8.49 -6.58
CA ARG A 89 13.86 9.56 -6.10
C ARG A 89 12.94 10.03 -7.22
N VAL A 90 13.50 10.31 -8.40
CA VAL A 90 12.73 10.77 -9.56
C VAL A 90 11.74 9.70 -10.03
N LYS A 91 12.19 8.44 -10.10
CA LYS A 91 11.32 7.32 -10.45
C LYS A 91 10.19 7.16 -9.44
N ALA A 92 10.48 7.16 -8.15
CA ALA A 92 9.48 7.00 -7.11
C ALA A 92 8.41 8.11 -7.16
N LYS A 93 8.83 9.38 -7.32
CA LYS A 93 7.90 10.50 -7.49
C LYS A 93 7.08 10.39 -8.77
N SER A 94 7.70 10.03 -9.90
CA SER A 94 6.97 9.81 -11.15
C SER A 94 5.93 8.68 -11.06
N VAL A 95 6.22 7.62 -10.31
CA VAL A 95 5.29 6.51 -10.07
C VAL A 95 4.17 6.97 -9.14
N LEU A 96 4.50 7.66 -8.04
CA LEU A 96 3.53 8.24 -7.10
C LEU A 96 2.53 9.15 -7.83
N ASP A 97 3.05 10.10 -8.62
CA ASP A 97 2.26 11.01 -9.44
C ASP A 97 1.33 10.25 -10.40
N GLY A 98 1.84 9.16 -10.99
CA GLY A 98 1.06 8.29 -11.87
C GLY A 98 -0.08 7.56 -11.14
N MET A 99 0.20 7.01 -9.97
CA MET A 99 -0.78 6.25 -9.17
C MET A 99 -1.90 7.14 -8.64
N GLN A 100 -1.61 8.40 -8.32
CA GLN A 100 -2.60 9.37 -7.83
C GLN A 100 -3.47 9.99 -8.94
N LYS A 101 -3.17 9.72 -10.22
CA LYS A 101 -4.03 10.18 -11.32
C LYS A 101 -5.40 9.54 -11.23
N PHE A 102 -6.43 10.34 -11.50
CA PHE A 102 -7.81 9.87 -11.61
C PHE A 102 -7.94 8.66 -12.55
N GLU A 103 -7.27 8.69 -13.70
CA GLU A 103 -7.29 7.58 -14.67
C GLU A 103 -6.81 6.26 -14.06
N PHE A 104 -5.73 6.30 -13.26
CA PHE A 104 -5.19 5.11 -12.62
C PHE A 104 -6.15 4.59 -11.54
N VAL A 105 -6.62 5.47 -10.66
CA VAL A 105 -7.57 5.11 -9.60
C VAL A 105 -8.87 4.56 -10.20
N PHE A 106 -9.38 5.18 -11.25
CA PHE A 106 -10.57 4.72 -11.97
C PHE A 106 -10.37 3.33 -12.57
N LEU A 107 -9.27 3.12 -13.29
CA LEU A 107 -8.95 1.81 -13.88
C LEU A 107 -8.78 0.73 -12.81
N LEU A 108 -8.14 1.05 -11.67
CA LEU A 108 -7.96 0.13 -10.56
C LEU A 108 -9.31 -0.34 -9.99
N HIS A 109 -10.25 0.59 -9.78
CA HIS A 109 -11.61 0.27 -9.31
C HIS A 109 -12.42 -0.49 -10.36
N LEU A 110 -12.28 -0.13 -11.65
CA LEU A 110 -12.93 -0.83 -12.76
C LEU A 110 -12.45 -2.29 -12.84
N MET A 111 -11.15 -2.52 -12.71
CA MET A 111 -10.57 -3.86 -12.70
C MET A 111 -11.07 -4.68 -11.51
N LYS A 112 -11.17 -4.10 -10.31
CA LYS A 112 -11.75 -4.77 -9.13
C LYS A 112 -13.17 -5.27 -9.41
N LEU A 113 -14.01 -4.44 -10.03
CA LEU A 113 -15.39 -4.79 -10.35
C LEU A 113 -15.45 -5.95 -11.36
N ILE A 114 -14.70 -5.84 -12.47
CA ILE A 114 -14.69 -6.86 -13.53
C ILE A 114 -14.17 -8.19 -12.96
N LEU A 115 -13.02 -8.17 -12.28
CA LEU A 115 -12.43 -9.38 -11.67
C LEU A 115 -13.36 -9.98 -10.61
N GLY A 116 -14.05 -9.16 -9.81
CA GLY A 116 -15.02 -9.62 -8.82
C GLY A 116 -16.20 -10.35 -9.46
N ILE A 117 -16.76 -9.80 -10.54
CA ILE A 117 -17.84 -10.45 -11.29
C ILE A 117 -17.34 -11.75 -11.94
N THR A 118 -16.18 -11.71 -12.60
CA THR A 118 -15.59 -12.91 -13.25
C THR A 118 -15.29 -14.01 -12.24
N ASN A 119 -14.76 -13.68 -11.06
CA ASN A 119 -14.51 -14.62 -9.99
C ASN A 119 -15.82 -15.23 -9.46
N ALA A 120 -16.83 -14.41 -9.19
CA ALA A 120 -18.14 -14.88 -8.74
C ALA A 120 -18.80 -15.84 -9.77
N LEU A 121 -18.73 -15.51 -11.06
CA LEU A 121 -19.21 -16.39 -12.12
C LEU A 121 -18.39 -17.68 -12.21
N SER A 122 -17.07 -17.61 -12.06
CA SER A 122 -16.18 -18.77 -12.10
C SER A 122 -16.39 -19.74 -10.92
N GLN A 123 -16.91 -19.26 -9.78
CA GLN A 123 -17.24 -20.09 -8.63
C GLN A 123 -18.66 -20.68 -8.72
N ALA A 124 -19.55 -20.06 -9.51
CA ALA A 124 -20.93 -20.47 -9.64
C ALA A 124 -21.18 -21.53 -10.75
N LEU A 125 -20.21 -21.72 -11.65
CA LEU A 125 -20.22 -22.70 -12.74
C LEU A 125 -19.42 -23.96 -12.38
#